data_AF-A0A957IQ64-F1
#
_entry.id   AF-A0A957IQ64-F1
#
_cell.length_a   1.000
_cell.length_b   1.000
_cell.length_c   1.000
_cell.angle_alpha   90.00
_cell.angle_beta   90.00
_cell.angle_gamma   90.00
#
_symmetry.space_group_name_H-M   'P 1'
#
loop_
_entity.id
_entity.type
_entity.pdbx_description
1 polymer ?
#
loop_
_entity_poly.entity_id
_entity_poly.type
_entity_poly.pdbx_seq_one_letter_code
_entity_poly.pdbx_strand_id
1 'polypeptide(L)'
;AFRAIRCGELDAALTGGSESILASVAIAGFERAQATTSRDHHTPSPFDRNRDGLAAGEGAGAVVLESLEHAQARGAKILGEIVGYGQTTDAYHITAPAEGGGGAARAIRKALADANLRPEDVDYISAHGTATVLNDAAETAAIKSALGEHAYKVAISSTKSMTGHIMGATGAIETIFCALAMRDQILPPTINYETPDPECDLDYVPNKARQAKINVCLNHAFGFGGHNAVLAIKKFEE
;
A
#
# COMPACT_ATOMS: atom_id res chain seq x y z
N ALA A 1 -0.35 -0.50 -17.60
CA ALA A 1 -0.28 -1.99 -17.62
C ALA A 1 -1.67 -2.61 -17.48
N PHE A 2 -2.23 -2.70 -16.28
CA PHE A 2 -3.51 -3.40 -16.02
C PHE A 2 -4.66 -3.04 -16.99
N ARG A 3 -4.99 -1.75 -17.13
CA ARG A 3 -6.06 -1.32 -18.05
C ARG A 3 -5.77 -1.62 -19.51
N ALA A 4 -4.53 -1.45 -19.96
CA ALA A 4 -4.14 -1.74 -21.34
C ALA A 4 -4.34 -3.23 -21.66
N ILE A 5 -3.94 -4.11 -20.73
CA ILE A 5 -4.19 -5.56 -20.88
C ILE A 5 -5.68 -5.86 -20.87
N ARG A 6 -6.43 -5.30 -19.91
CA ARG A 6 -7.88 -5.51 -19.80
C ARG A 6 -8.66 -5.00 -21.02
N CYS A 7 -8.18 -3.96 -21.69
CA CYS A 7 -8.76 -3.42 -22.92
C CYS A 7 -8.31 -4.17 -24.18
N GLY A 8 -7.45 -5.19 -24.06
CA GLY A 8 -6.93 -5.95 -25.19
C GLY A 8 -5.85 -5.23 -26.00
N GLU A 9 -5.26 -4.16 -25.47
CA GLU A 9 -4.17 -3.43 -26.12
C GLU A 9 -2.82 -4.15 -25.96
N LEU A 10 -2.67 -4.96 -24.91
CA LEU A 10 -1.45 -5.72 -24.59
C LEU A 10 -1.82 -7.12 -24.08
N ASP A 11 -1.08 -8.14 -24.48
CA ASP A 11 -1.19 -9.48 -23.87
C ASP A 11 -0.37 -9.58 -22.57
N ALA A 12 0.74 -8.84 -22.51
CA ALA A 12 1.69 -8.84 -21.41
C ALA A 12 2.36 -7.46 -21.23
N ALA A 13 2.76 -7.15 -20.01
CA ALA A 13 3.53 -5.95 -19.68
C ALA A 13 4.52 -6.21 -18.54
N LEU A 14 5.78 -5.78 -18.71
CA LEU A 14 6.69 -5.59 -17.58
C LEU A 14 6.39 -4.21 -16.96
N THR A 15 6.02 -4.19 -15.69
CA THR A 15 5.68 -2.95 -14.99
C THR A 15 6.29 -2.94 -13.59
N GLY A 16 6.72 -1.77 -13.14
CA GLY A 16 7.45 -1.65 -11.88
C GLY A 16 7.94 -0.23 -11.63
N GLY A 17 8.84 -0.11 -10.67
CA GLY A 17 9.53 1.13 -10.34
C GLY A 17 10.86 0.86 -9.67
N SER A 18 11.76 1.83 -9.73
CA SER A 18 13.04 1.84 -9.06
C SER A 18 13.28 3.20 -8.46
N GLU A 19 13.97 3.25 -7.33
CA GLU A 19 14.30 4.50 -6.67
C GLU A 19 15.65 4.45 -5.94
N SER A 20 16.37 5.57 -6.02
CA SER A 20 17.60 5.84 -5.28
C SER A 20 17.65 7.34 -4.98
N ILE A 21 16.91 7.76 -3.94
CA ILE A 21 16.75 9.19 -3.58
C ILE A 21 17.78 9.70 -2.56
N LEU A 22 18.83 8.95 -2.23
CA LEU A 22 19.77 9.34 -1.17
C LEU A 22 20.74 10.48 -1.57
N ALA A 23 20.42 11.24 -2.62
CA ALA A 23 21.09 12.49 -2.92
C ALA A 23 20.76 13.54 -1.85
N SER A 24 21.78 14.22 -1.31
CA SER A 24 21.61 15.17 -0.20
C SER A 24 20.59 16.29 -0.49
N VAL A 25 20.46 16.72 -1.75
CA VAL A 25 19.47 17.73 -2.15
C VAL A 25 18.03 17.23 -2.03
N ALA A 26 17.78 15.95 -2.33
CA ALA A 26 16.46 15.36 -2.24
C ALA A 26 16.06 15.19 -0.77
N ILE A 27 16.98 14.64 0.05
CA ILE A 27 16.78 14.51 1.50
C ILE A 27 16.55 15.86 2.16
N ALA A 28 17.36 16.88 1.84
CA ALA A 28 17.15 18.23 2.34
C ALA A 28 15.77 18.80 1.95
N GLY A 29 15.23 18.45 0.78
CA GLY A 29 13.87 18.79 0.38
C GLY A 29 12.81 18.20 1.31
N PHE A 30 12.92 16.92 1.65
CA PHE A 30 11.98 16.27 2.57
C PHE A 30 12.13 16.77 4.02
N GLU A 31 13.35 17.05 4.47
CA GLU A 31 13.59 17.68 5.77
C GLU A 31 12.94 19.07 5.85
N ARG A 32 13.06 19.87 4.78
CA ARG A 32 12.41 21.19 4.70
C ARG A 32 10.89 21.10 4.66
N ALA A 33 10.35 20.02 4.09
CA ALA A 33 8.93 19.70 4.15
C ALA A 33 8.50 19.09 5.49
N GLN A 34 9.43 18.88 6.44
CA GLN A 34 9.21 18.23 7.73
C GLN A 34 8.58 16.83 7.60
N ALA A 35 8.96 16.11 6.54
CA ALA A 35 8.40 14.80 6.22
C ALA A 35 9.24 13.63 6.75
N THR A 36 10.53 13.86 7.02
CA THR A 36 11.48 12.82 7.45
C THR A 36 11.58 12.71 8.95
N THR A 37 11.79 11.49 9.43
CA THR A 37 12.17 11.22 10.81
C THR A 37 13.50 11.91 11.16
N SER A 38 13.62 12.34 12.41
CA SER A 38 14.87 12.84 12.99
C SER A 38 15.59 11.79 13.84
N ARG A 39 14.97 10.62 14.02
CA ARG A 39 15.51 9.50 14.80
C ARG A 39 16.43 8.64 13.95
N ASP A 40 17.39 8.01 14.60
CA ASP A 40 18.38 7.09 14.03
C ASP A 40 18.09 5.60 14.37
N HIS A 41 17.18 5.34 15.30
CA HIS A 41 16.78 4.02 15.75
C HIS A 41 15.25 3.95 15.91
N HIS A 42 14.70 2.73 15.81
CA HIS A 42 13.26 2.47 15.91
C HIS A 42 12.41 3.33 14.97
N THR A 43 12.87 3.50 13.73
CA THR A 43 12.22 4.33 12.71
C THR A 43 12.40 3.70 11.30
N PRO A 44 11.43 3.88 10.38
CA PRO A 44 10.15 4.52 10.59
C PRO A 44 9.22 3.63 11.42
N SER A 45 8.28 4.26 12.13
CA SER A 45 7.30 3.61 13.01
C SER A 45 5.87 3.94 12.57
N PRO A 46 5.40 3.42 11.41
CA PRO A 46 4.05 3.70 10.91
C PRO A 46 2.98 3.40 11.94
N PHE A 47 1.99 4.29 12.03
CA PHE A 47 0.84 4.20 12.94
C PHE A 47 1.16 4.24 14.44
N ASP A 48 2.44 4.27 14.83
CA ASP A 48 2.85 4.46 16.23
C ASP A 48 2.58 5.90 16.68
N ARG A 49 2.14 6.08 17.93
CA ARG A 49 1.87 7.40 18.52
C ARG A 49 3.08 8.33 18.49
N ASN A 50 4.29 7.78 18.59
CA ASN A 50 5.54 8.54 18.63
C ASN A 50 6.22 8.65 17.25
N ARG A 51 5.51 8.34 16.16
CA ARG A 51 6.02 8.51 14.79
C ARG A 51 6.32 9.98 14.50
N ASP A 52 7.41 10.22 13.76
CA ASP A 52 7.92 11.57 13.49
C ASP A 52 8.26 11.80 12.01
N GLY A 53 7.99 10.84 11.14
CA GLY A 53 8.20 10.97 9.70
C GLY A 53 8.73 9.71 9.04
N LEU A 54 8.88 9.78 7.72
CA LEU A 54 9.41 8.69 6.91
C LEU A 54 10.94 8.56 7.06
N ALA A 55 11.44 7.35 6.90
CA ALA A 55 12.85 7.12 6.58
C ALA A 55 12.97 6.82 5.08
N ALA A 56 13.91 7.45 4.38
CA ALA A 56 14.13 7.20 2.96
C ALA A 56 14.72 5.80 2.74
N GLY A 57 14.20 5.09 1.74
CA GLY A 57 14.72 3.79 1.30
C GLY A 57 15.10 3.82 -0.18
N GLU A 58 15.87 2.81 -0.60
CA GLU A 58 16.24 2.57 -2.00
C GLU A 58 15.85 1.16 -2.42
N GLY A 59 15.62 0.96 -3.70
CA GLY A 59 15.26 -0.35 -4.22
C GLY A 59 14.52 -0.31 -5.55
N ALA A 60 14.26 -1.50 -6.08
CA ALA A 60 13.51 -1.67 -7.31
C ALA A 60 12.61 -2.91 -7.20
N GLY A 61 11.46 -2.83 -7.84
CA GLY A 61 10.52 -3.93 -7.95
C GLY A 61 9.86 -3.91 -9.33
N ALA A 62 9.70 -5.08 -9.93
CA ALA A 62 8.97 -5.23 -11.17
C ALA A 62 8.15 -6.52 -11.15
N VAL A 63 7.01 -6.49 -11.83
CA VAL A 63 6.13 -7.62 -12.05
C VAL A 63 5.87 -7.77 -13.54
N VAL A 64 5.70 -9.01 -13.98
CA VAL A 64 5.14 -9.32 -15.30
C VAL A 64 3.65 -9.49 -15.11
N LEU A 65 2.87 -8.64 -15.77
CA LEU A 65 1.41 -8.72 -15.79
C LEU A 65 0.97 -9.23 -17.15
N GLU A 66 0.04 -10.18 -17.16
CA GLU A 66 -0.49 -10.82 -18.36
C GLU A 66 -2.01 -10.90 -18.28
N SER A 67 -2.70 -11.05 -19.42
CA SER A 67 -4.08 -11.54 -19.40
C SER A 67 -4.10 -12.97 -18.84
N LEU A 68 -5.19 -13.33 -18.15
CA LEU A 68 -5.31 -14.65 -17.53
C LEU A 68 -5.27 -15.75 -18.59
N GLU A 69 -5.96 -15.53 -19.71
CA GLU A 69 -6.02 -16.45 -20.83
C GLU A 69 -4.64 -16.70 -21.44
N HIS A 70 -3.85 -15.64 -21.64
CA HIS A 70 -2.49 -15.76 -22.16
C HIS A 70 -1.57 -16.52 -21.18
N ALA A 71 -1.63 -16.17 -19.89
CA ALA A 71 -0.85 -16.82 -18.85
C ALA A 71 -1.19 -18.32 -18.74
N GLN A 72 -2.47 -18.68 -18.76
CA GLN A 72 -2.93 -20.08 -18.73
C GLN A 72 -2.53 -20.85 -19.99
N ALA A 73 -2.69 -20.26 -21.18
CA ALA A 73 -2.36 -20.92 -22.45
C ALA A 73 -0.89 -21.35 -22.53
N ARG A 74 0.02 -20.57 -21.95
CA ARG A 74 1.46 -20.90 -21.90
C ARG A 74 1.89 -21.68 -20.65
N GLY A 75 0.96 -22.05 -19.77
CA GLY A 75 1.27 -22.76 -18.51
C GLY A 75 2.09 -21.93 -17.52
N ALA A 76 1.83 -20.62 -17.44
CA ALA A 76 2.52 -19.73 -16.51
C ALA A 76 2.15 -20.04 -15.06
N LYS A 77 3.12 -19.91 -14.14
CA LYS A 77 2.82 -19.89 -12.70
C LYS A 77 2.21 -18.54 -12.33
N ILE A 78 0.92 -18.53 -12.02
CA ILE A 78 0.20 -17.33 -11.59
C ILE A 78 0.45 -17.12 -10.09
N LEU A 79 0.94 -15.92 -9.73
CA LEU A 79 1.24 -15.56 -8.33
C LEU A 79 0.05 -14.89 -7.62
N GLY A 80 -0.92 -14.41 -8.38
CA GLY A 80 -2.10 -13.69 -7.93
C GLY A 80 -2.71 -12.91 -9.10
N GLU A 81 -3.93 -12.41 -8.89
CA GLU A 81 -4.70 -11.71 -9.90
C GLU A 81 -4.92 -10.27 -9.47
N ILE A 82 -4.52 -9.29 -10.28
CA ILE A 82 -4.98 -7.92 -10.09
C ILE A 82 -6.40 -7.84 -10.64
N VAL A 83 -7.38 -7.68 -9.77
CA VAL A 83 -8.80 -7.72 -10.14
C VAL A 83 -9.46 -6.36 -10.12
N GLY A 84 -8.87 -5.37 -9.46
CA GLY A 84 -9.40 -4.01 -9.45
C GLY A 84 -8.34 -2.95 -9.25
N TYR A 85 -8.64 -1.77 -9.75
CA TYR A 85 -7.78 -0.60 -9.64
C TYR A 85 -8.58 0.69 -9.43
N GLY A 86 -8.22 1.42 -8.37
CA GLY A 86 -8.80 2.71 -8.04
C GLY A 86 -7.72 3.80 -8.06
N GLN A 87 -8.04 4.96 -8.65
CA GLN A 87 -7.21 6.15 -8.55
C GLN A 87 -8.03 7.43 -8.36
N THR A 88 -7.46 8.37 -7.61
CA THR A 88 -8.00 9.72 -7.42
C THR A 88 -6.88 10.75 -7.26
N THR A 89 -7.27 12.03 -7.33
CA THR A 89 -6.46 13.16 -6.85
C THR A 89 -7.24 13.90 -5.77
N ASP A 90 -6.56 14.38 -4.74
CA ASP A 90 -7.18 15.20 -3.70
C ASP A 90 -7.43 16.63 -4.17
N ALA A 91 -6.57 17.17 -5.06
CA ALA A 91 -6.60 18.56 -5.52
C ALA A 91 -6.70 19.59 -4.36
N TYR A 92 -6.03 19.31 -3.25
CA TYR A 92 -6.19 20.03 -1.98
C TYR A 92 -4.94 20.82 -1.57
N HIS A 93 -3.81 20.15 -1.38
CA HIS A 93 -2.55 20.76 -0.97
C HIS A 93 -1.41 20.18 -1.79
N ILE A 94 -0.31 20.93 -1.91
CA ILE A 94 0.88 20.51 -2.66
C ILE A 94 1.58 19.27 -2.08
N THR A 95 1.34 18.97 -0.80
CA THR A 95 2.00 17.86 -0.08
C THR A 95 1.04 17.10 0.84
N ALA A 96 0.34 17.81 1.74
CA ALA A 96 -0.58 17.22 2.70
C ALA A 96 -1.76 16.49 2.04
N PRO A 97 -2.20 15.35 2.62
CA PRO A 97 -3.42 14.69 2.20
C PRO A 97 -4.64 15.56 2.52
N ALA A 98 -5.75 15.34 1.81
CA ALA A 98 -7.03 15.92 2.19
C ALA A 98 -7.44 15.47 3.61
N GLU A 99 -8.00 16.41 4.38
CA GLU A 99 -8.50 16.13 5.73
C GLU A 99 -9.51 14.97 5.72
N GLY A 100 -9.39 14.06 6.69
CA GLY A 100 -10.22 12.86 6.78
C GLY A 100 -10.00 11.82 5.68
N GLY A 101 -9.01 11.98 4.80
CA GLY A 101 -8.61 10.97 3.82
C GLY A 101 -9.64 10.71 2.70
N GLY A 102 -10.48 11.69 2.39
CA GLY A 102 -11.61 11.50 1.48
C GLY A 102 -11.25 11.00 0.07
N GLY A 103 -10.12 11.46 -0.51
CA GLY A 103 -9.66 10.98 -1.82
C GLY A 103 -9.14 9.55 -1.77
N ALA A 104 -8.34 9.20 -0.76
CA ALA A 104 -7.93 7.84 -0.49
C ALA A 104 -9.14 6.91 -0.31
N ALA A 105 -10.16 7.31 0.46
CA ALA A 105 -11.38 6.53 0.65
C ALA A 105 -12.13 6.29 -0.67
N ARG A 106 -12.16 7.28 -1.57
CA ARG A 106 -12.73 7.11 -2.93
C ARG A 106 -11.87 6.19 -3.79
N ALA A 107 -10.55 6.22 -3.67
CA ALA A 107 -9.66 5.31 -4.39
C ALA A 107 -9.90 3.85 -3.95
N ILE A 108 -10.03 3.61 -2.64
CA ILE A 108 -10.37 2.28 -2.09
C ILE A 108 -11.71 1.78 -2.66
N ARG A 109 -12.78 2.59 -2.56
CA ARG A 109 -14.10 2.22 -3.10
C ARG A 109 -14.08 1.96 -4.61
N LYS A 110 -13.31 2.76 -5.37
CA LYS A 110 -13.14 2.54 -6.82
C LYS A 110 -12.45 1.20 -7.12
N ALA A 111 -11.41 0.83 -6.37
CA ALA A 111 -10.72 -0.44 -6.54
C ALA A 111 -11.64 -1.63 -6.23
N LEU A 112 -12.41 -1.54 -5.13
CA LEU A 112 -13.40 -2.56 -4.77
C LEU A 112 -14.51 -2.69 -5.83
N ALA A 113 -15.04 -1.56 -6.31
CA ALA A 113 -16.07 -1.56 -7.35
C ALA A 113 -15.55 -2.12 -8.68
N ASP A 114 -14.34 -1.75 -9.09
CA ASP A 114 -13.68 -2.26 -10.30
C ASP A 114 -13.39 -3.78 -10.20
N ALA A 115 -13.18 -4.29 -8.99
CA ALA A 115 -13.01 -5.71 -8.68
C ALA A 115 -14.32 -6.48 -8.43
N ASN A 116 -15.47 -5.80 -8.39
CA ASN A 116 -16.73 -6.35 -7.89
C ASN A 116 -16.62 -7.04 -6.52
N LEU A 117 -15.86 -6.42 -5.61
CA LEU A 117 -15.65 -6.88 -4.23
C LEU A 117 -16.44 -5.99 -3.26
N ARG A 118 -16.91 -6.60 -2.17
CA ARG A 118 -17.48 -5.89 -1.03
C ARG A 118 -16.40 -5.62 0.02
N PRO A 119 -16.59 -4.65 0.93
CA PRO A 119 -15.67 -4.42 2.03
C PRO A 119 -15.29 -5.69 2.80
N GLU A 120 -16.27 -6.55 3.06
CA GLU A 120 -16.13 -7.75 3.89
C GLU A 120 -15.30 -8.85 3.22
N ASP A 121 -15.06 -8.72 1.91
CA ASP A 121 -14.23 -9.66 1.16
C ASP A 121 -12.72 -9.36 1.34
N VAL A 122 -12.35 -8.21 1.93
CA VAL A 122 -10.94 -7.80 2.13
C VAL A 122 -10.34 -8.47 3.38
N ASP A 123 -9.26 -9.23 3.20
CA ASP A 123 -8.57 -9.93 4.29
C ASP A 123 -7.36 -9.15 4.83
N TYR A 124 -6.65 -8.43 3.96
CA TYR A 124 -5.41 -7.74 4.29
C TYR A 124 -5.26 -6.41 3.54
N ILE A 125 -4.69 -5.41 4.21
CA ILE A 125 -4.29 -4.13 3.61
C ILE A 125 -2.78 -3.94 3.80
N SER A 126 -2.05 -3.90 2.69
CA SER A 126 -0.72 -3.30 2.64
C SER A 126 -0.90 -1.79 2.54
N ALA A 127 -0.82 -1.12 3.68
CA ALA A 127 -1.08 0.30 3.80
C ALA A 127 0.08 1.13 3.27
N HIS A 128 -0.21 2.39 2.92
CA HIS A 128 0.81 3.34 2.55
C HIS A 128 1.71 3.68 3.75
N GLY A 129 1.15 3.90 4.94
CA GLY A 129 1.83 3.92 6.24
C GLY A 129 3.24 4.50 6.23
N THR A 130 3.35 5.83 6.09
CA THR A 130 4.62 6.53 5.89
C THR A 130 5.30 6.92 7.20
N ALA A 131 4.69 6.64 8.35
CA ALA A 131 5.11 7.13 9.65
C ALA A 131 5.05 8.67 9.79
N THR A 132 4.34 9.35 8.89
CA THR A 132 4.02 10.78 9.05
C THR A 132 2.71 10.92 9.79
N VAL A 133 2.61 11.93 10.67
CA VAL A 133 1.44 12.14 11.54
C VAL A 133 0.16 12.26 10.73
N LEU A 134 0.17 13.14 9.71
CA LEU A 134 -1.01 13.44 8.89
C LEU A 134 -1.42 12.26 7.99
N ASN A 135 -0.47 11.60 7.33
CA ASN A 135 -0.80 10.52 6.40
C ASN A 135 -1.41 9.32 7.13
N ASP A 136 -0.80 8.88 8.22
CA ASP A 136 -1.22 7.65 8.88
C ASP A 136 -2.62 7.82 9.50
N ALA A 137 -2.92 9.01 10.06
CA ALA A 137 -4.26 9.35 10.53
C ALA A 137 -5.27 9.45 9.36
N ALA A 138 -4.91 10.12 8.26
CA ALA A 138 -5.77 10.26 7.08
C ALA A 138 -6.04 8.89 6.40
N GLU A 139 -5.05 8.01 6.32
CA GLU A 139 -5.20 6.67 5.79
C GLU A 139 -6.11 5.81 6.67
N THR A 140 -5.96 5.88 8.00
CA THR A 140 -6.86 5.22 8.95
C THR A 140 -8.31 5.69 8.74
N ALA A 141 -8.53 7.00 8.66
CA ALA A 141 -9.85 7.57 8.39
C ALA A 141 -10.40 7.13 7.03
N ALA A 142 -9.55 7.05 6.01
CA ALA A 142 -9.93 6.60 4.67
C ALA A 142 -10.39 5.14 4.65
N ILE A 143 -9.67 4.26 5.36
CA ILE A 143 -10.00 2.84 5.48
C ILE A 143 -11.35 2.67 6.20
N LYS A 144 -11.56 3.35 7.34
CA LYS A 144 -12.83 3.36 8.05
C LYS A 144 -13.99 3.83 7.16
N SER A 145 -13.78 4.93 6.45
CA SER A 145 -14.80 5.49 5.56
C SER A 145 -15.16 4.52 4.43
N ALA A 146 -14.16 3.84 3.86
CA ALA A 146 -14.35 2.96 2.71
C ALA A 146 -14.91 1.58 3.07
N LEU A 147 -14.50 1.01 4.22
CA LEU A 147 -14.85 -0.35 4.63
C LEU A 147 -15.92 -0.43 5.73
N GLY A 148 -16.28 0.70 6.35
CA GLY A 148 -17.21 0.73 7.48
C GLY A 148 -16.71 -0.11 8.65
N GLU A 149 -17.61 -0.85 9.30
CA GLU A 149 -17.29 -1.70 10.45
C GLU A 149 -16.24 -2.78 10.16
N HIS A 150 -16.11 -3.21 8.89
CA HIS A 150 -15.11 -4.20 8.50
C HIS A 150 -13.68 -3.67 8.62
N ALA A 151 -13.48 -2.35 8.62
CA ALA A 151 -12.17 -1.72 8.85
C ALA A 151 -11.50 -2.19 10.16
N TYR A 152 -12.28 -2.49 11.19
CA TYR A 152 -11.78 -2.94 12.49
C TYR A 152 -11.41 -4.43 12.54
N LYS A 153 -11.71 -5.18 11.48
CA LYS A 153 -11.45 -6.63 11.38
C LYS A 153 -10.39 -6.99 10.36
N VAL A 154 -10.08 -6.09 9.44
CA VAL A 154 -9.08 -6.29 8.40
C VAL A 154 -7.69 -6.07 8.98
N ALA A 155 -6.77 -7.00 8.69
CA ALA A 155 -5.39 -6.88 9.10
C ALA A 155 -4.67 -5.81 8.28
N ILE A 156 -3.85 -4.98 8.91
CA ILE A 156 -3.12 -3.89 8.24
C ILE A 156 -1.63 -3.96 8.58
N SER A 157 -0.76 -3.72 7.60
CA SER A 157 0.65 -3.48 7.89
C SER A 157 1.26 -2.46 6.94
N SER A 158 2.42 -1.91 7.32
CA SER A 158 3.28 -1.15 6.42
C SER A 158 4.70 -1.71 6.45
N THR A 159 5.11 -2.29 5.32
CA THR A 159 6.46 -2.84 5.13
C THR A 159 7.54 -1.75 5.13
N LYS A 160 7.15 -0.47 5.01
CA LYS A 160 8.07 0.67 5.08
C LYS A 160 8.80 0.74 6.42
N SER A 161 8.25 0.18 7.49
CA SER A 161 8.97 0.06 8.77
C SER A 161 10.23 -0.80 8.69
N MET A 162 10.35 -1.70 7.70
CA MET A 162 11.56 -2.49 7.44
C MET A 162 12.39 -1.93 6.28
N THR A 163 11.72 -1.45 5.24
CA THR A 163 12.38 -1.10 3.97
C THR A 163 12.66 0.39 3.78
N GLY A 164 12.15 1.24 4.68
CA GLY A 164 11.99 2.66 4.42
C GLY A 164 10.97 2.94 3.30
N HIS A 165 10.79 4.22 2.99
CA HIS A 165 9.97 4.65 1.87
C HIS A 165 10.80 4.76 0.58
N ILE A 166 10.55 3.85 -0.35
CA ILE A 166 11.27 3.70 -1.62
C ILE A 166 10.58 4.47 -2.77
N MET A 167 10.01 5.63 -2.47
CA MET A 167 9.24 6.52 -3.38
C MET A 167 8.58 5.82 -4.58
N GLY A 168 9.14 5.97 -5.79
CA GLY A 168 8.57 5.45 -7.04
C GLY A 168 8.51 3.93 -7.14
N ALA A 169 9.34 3.20 -6.38
CA ALA A 169 9.33 1.73 -6.39
C ALA A 169 8.32 1.11 -5.41
N THR A 170 7.83 1.89 -4.43
CA THR A 170 6.98 1.40 -3.33
C THR A 170 5.78 0.60 -3.83
N GLY A 171 5.01 1.12 -4.79
CA GLY A 171 3.81 0.43 -5.28
C GLY A 171 4.11 -0.96 -5.88
N ALA A 172 5.24 -1.11 -6.56
CA ALA A 172 5.64 -2.39 -7.16
C ALA A 172 6.13 -3.38 -6.10
N ILE A 173 6.97 -2.94 -5.17
CA ILE A 173 7.50 -3.77 -4.08
C ILE A 173 6.37 -4.25 -3.16
N GLU A 174 5.44 -3.38 -2.81
CA GLU A 174 4.29 -3.73 -1.95
C GLU A 174 3.29 -4.66 -2.65
N THR A 175 3.17 -4.55 -3.98
CA THR A 175 2.42 -5.54 -4.78
C THR A 175 3.06 -6.93 -4.69
N ILE A 176 4.40 -7.00 -4.75
CA ILE A 176 5.14 -8.26 -4.56
C ILE A 176 4.92 -8.80 -3.15
N PHE A 177 4.98 -7.96 -2.11
CA PHE A 177 4.70 -8.39 -0.74
C PHE A 177 3.26 -8.87 -0.56
N CYS A 178 2.26 -8.25 -1.20
CA CYS A 178 0.89 -8.75 -1.18
C CYS A 178 0.77 -10.15 -1.79
N ALA A 179 1.42 -10.39 -2.94
CA ALA A 179 1.43 -11.70 -3.58
C ALA A 179 2.12 -12.76 -2.70
N LEU A 180 3.25 -12.41 -2.07
CA LEU A 180 3.97 -13.30 -1.16
C LEU A 180 3.16 -13.57 0.13
N ALA A 181 2.49 -12.55 0.69
CA ALA A 181 1.61 -12.71 1.85
C ALA A 181 0.47 -13.69 1.55
N MET A 182 -0.18 -13.57 0.39
CA MET A 182 -1.19 -14.54 -0.05
C MET A 182 -0.61 -15.91 -0.35
N ARG A 183 0.58 -16.01 -0.93
CA ARG A 183 1.20 -17.32 -1.19
C ARG A 183 1.51 -18.06 0.11
N ASP A 184 2.09 -17.34 1.06
CA ASP A 184 2.62 -17.91 2.31
C ASP A 184 1.60 -17.92 3.45
N GLN A 185 0.44 -17.27 3.27
CA GLN A 185 -0.61 -17.09 4.28
C GLN A 185 -0.09 -16.40 5.56
N ILE A 186 0.82 -15.45 5.37
CA ILE A 186 1.49 -14.70 6.44
C ILE A 186 1.28 -13.21 6.21
N LEU A 187 0.76 -12.54 7.24
CA LEU A 187 0.72 -11.09 7.33
C LEU A 187 2.10 -10.57 7.74
N PRO A 188 2.75 -9.70 6.95
CA PRO A 188 4.01 -9.09 7.36
C PRO A 188 3.79 -8.16 8.55
N PRO A 189 4.78 -8.03 9.46
CA PRO A 189 4.69 -7.12 10.57
C PRO A 189 4.89 -5.67 10.12
N THR A 190 4.38 -4.75 10.92
CA THR A 190 4.87 -3.37 11.03
C THR A 190 5.83 -3.35 12.22
N ILE A 191 7.14 -3.20 11.98
CA ILE A 191 8.14 -3.13 13.05
C ILE A 191 8.21 -1.71 13.61
N ASN A 192 8.84 -1.55 14.77
CA ASN A 192 8.92 -0.28 15.50
C ASN A 192 7.55 0.27 15.97
N TYR A 193 6.53 -0.60 16.05
CA TYR A 193 5.21 -0.25 16.58
C TYR A 193 5.15 -0.64 18.06
N GLU A 194 5.23 0.32 18.97
CA GLU A 194 5.31 0.08 20.42
C GLU A 194 4.16 0.74 21.19
N THR A 195 3.76 1.94 20.78
CA THR A 195 2.75 2.76 21.44
C THR A 195 1.57 2.99 20.50
N PRO A 196 0.41 2.35 20.76
CA PRO A 196 -0.79 2.58 19.97
C PRO A 196 -1.21 4.06 19.95
N ASP A 197 -1.56 4.55 18.77
CA ASP A 197 -2.11 5.89 18.59
C ASP A 197 -3.65 5.83 18.59
N PRO A 198 -4.36 6.59 19.45
CA PRO A 198 -5.82 6.71 19.37
C PRO A 198 -6.36 7.17 18.01
N GLU A 199 -5.58 7.89 17.20
CA GLU A 199 -5.97 8.28 15.84
C GLU A 199 -5.75 7.17 14.79
N CYS A 200 -4.96 6.14 15.14
CA CYS A 200 -4.70 4.96 14.33
C CYS A 200 -5.10 3.71 15.14
N ASP A 201 -6.39 3.42 15.19
CA ASP A 201 -7.05 2.44 16.08
C ASP A 201 -7.55 1.17 15.36
N LEU A 202 -6.97 0.84 14.20
CA LEU A 202 -7.29 -0.37 13.43
C LEU A 202 -6.36 -1.55 13.80
N ASP A 203 -6.62 -2.74 13.25
CA ASP A 203 -5.84 -3.96 13.50
C ASP A 203 -4.51 -3.96 12.73
N TYR A 204 -3.56 -3.13 13.17
CA TYR A 204 -2.19 -3.16 12.69
C TYR A 204 -1.44 -4.38 13.24
N VAL A 205 -0.68 -5.07 12.39
CA VAL A 205 0.13 -6.25 12.74
C VAL A 205 1.46 -5.78 13.37
N PRO A 206 1.67 -5.82 14.70
CA PRO A 206 2.79 -5.14 15.34
C PRO A 206 3.96 -6.10 15.59
N ASN A 207 5.16 -5.74 15.12
CA ASN A 207 6.49 -6.33 15.37
C ASN A 207 6.71 -7.82 15.04
N LYS A 208 5.65 -8.63 14.93
CA LYS A 208 5.72 -10.06 14.64
C LYS A 208 4.74 -10.40 13.53
N ALA A 209 5.22 -11.16 12.56
CA ALA A 209 4.37 -11.69 11.50
C ALA A 209 3.23 -12.52 12.09
N ARG A 210 2.05 -12.46 11.47
CA ARG A 210 0.85 -13.15 11.94
C ARG A 210 0.33 -14.09 10.85
N GLN A 211 0.16 -15.36 11.19
CA GLN A 211 -0.49 -16.32 10.29
C GLN A 211 -1.96 -15.95 10.10
N ALA A 212 -2.44 -15.94 8.86
CA ALA A 212 -3.84 -15.65 8.55
C ALA A 212 -4.24 -16.24 7.20
N LYS A 213 -5.53 -16.54 7.03
CA LYS A 213 -6.05 -16.86 5.70
C LYS A 213 -6.16 -15.56 4.90
N ILE A 214 -5.47 -15.48 3.76
CA ILE A 214 -5.46 -14.27 2.92
C ILE A 214 -5.82 -14.66 1.48
N ASN A 215 -6.96 -14.18 1.00
CA ASN A 215 -7.46 -14.38 -0.36
C ASN A 215 -7.58 -13.06 -1.11
N VAL A 216 -7.81 -11.95 -0.40
CA VAL A 216 -7.92 -10.60 -0.98
C VAL A 216 -7.05 -9.61 -0.23
N CYS A 217 -6.16 -8.95 -0.97
CA CYS A 217 -5.33 -7.86 -0.49
C CYS A 217 -5.70 -6.55 -1.17
N LEU A 218 -5.67 -5.45 -0.41
CA LEU A 218 -5.57 -4.11 -0.96
C LEU A 218 -4.13 -3.59 -0.79
N ASN A 219 -3.56 -3.04 -1.86
CA ASN A 219 -2.27 -2.36 -1.82
C ASN A 219 -2.50 -0.85 -2.02
N HIS A 220 -2.13 -0.05 -1.02
CA HIS A 220 -2.32 1.39 -1.01
C HIS A 220 -1.04 2.15 -1.35
N ALA A 221 -1.13 3.09 -2.30
CA ALA A 221 -0.08 4.05 -2.60
C ALA A 221 -0.67 5.46 -2.65
N PHE A 222 -0.41 6.26 -1.61
CA PHE A 222 -0.96 7.61 -1.46
C PHE A 222 0.17 8.64 -1.52
N GLY A 223 0.47 9.08 -2.74
CA GLY A 223 1.61 9.96 -3.01
C GLY A 223 1.40 11.39 -2.52
N PHE A 224 2.51 12.08 -2.25
CA PHE A 224 2.55 13.52 -2.00
C PHE A 224 1.77 14.29 -3.07
N GLY A 225 1.05 15.33 -2.63
CA GLY A 225 0.16 16.09 -3.50
C GLY A 225 -1.20 15.42 -3.76
N GLY A 226 -1.51 14.34 -3.02
CA GLY A 226 -2.81 13.70 -3.01
C GLY A 226 -3.07 12.78 -4.20
N HIS A 227 -2.02 12.19 -4.78
CA HIS A 227 -2.15 11.20 -5.86
C HIS A 227 -2.40 9.82 -5.25
N ASN A 228 -3.65 9.37 -5.24
CA ASN A 228 -4.03 8.13 -4.56
C ASN A 228 -4.23 7.01 -5.58
N ALA A 229 -3.61 5.86 -5.33
CA ALA A 229 -3.80 4.62 -6.09
C ALA A 229 -4.03 3.43 -5.14
N VAL A 230 -4.95 2.55 -5.51
CA VAL A 230 -5.24 1.31 -4.80
C VAL A 230 -5.34 0.18 -5.82
N LEU A 231 -4.64 -0.93 -5.56
CA LEU A 231 -4.80 -2.19 -6.28
C LEU A 231 -5.53 -3.20 -5.40
N ALA A 232 -6.53 -3.88 -5.96
CA ALA A 232 -7.15 -5.05 -5.37
C ALA A 232 -6.55 -6.31 -6.00
N ILE A 233 -6.00 -7.19 -5.18
CA ILE A 233 -5.28 -8.39 -5.61
C ILE A 233 -5.95 -9.60 -4.97
N LYS A 234 -6.29 -10.59 -5.79
CA LYS A 234 -6.86 -11.86 -5.35
C LYS A 234 -5.85 -12.99 -5.46
N LYS A 235 -5.97 -13.95 -4.56
CA LYS A 235 -5.34 -15.26 -4.70
C LYS A 235 -5.98 -15.98 -5.90
N PHE A 236 -5.14 -16.49 -6.78
CA PHE A 236 -5.57 -17.34 -7.88
C PHE A 236 -5.90 -18.75 -7.35
N GLU A 237 -7.04 -19.28 -7.76
CA GLU A 237 -7.45 -20.68 -7.54
C GLU A 237 -7.56 -21.36 -8.91
N GLU A 238 -6.95 -22.54 -9.06
CA GLU A 238 -6.98 -23.33 -10.29
C GLU A 238 -8.38 -23.86 -10.64
#